data_AF-A0A7S2H9T5-F1
#
_entry.id   AF-A0A7S2H9T5-F1
#
_cell.length_a   1.000
_cell.length_b   1.000
_cell.length_c   1.000
_cell.angle_alpha   90.00
_cell.angle_beta   90.00
_cell.angle_gamma   90.00
#
_symmetry.space_group_name_H-M   'P 1'
#
loop_
_entity.id
_entity.type
_entity.pdbx_description
1 polymer ?
#
loop_
_entity_poly.entity_id
_entity_poly.type
_entity_poly.pdbx_seq_one_letter_code
_entity_poly.pdbx_strand_id
1 'polypeptide(L)'
;NPKNLTEQNHSVIAHIPHLFTTFQTESTNMDSIRERITSEAEQCRDQLPQKFMELDEFLRPKMEQALSANMNLSVSESSSNDEMAQLFNRTRQELAFAISSFGVLETWLKLCIPKEEDGNNFGVAIVLHAIKIVVESKKELSDLLKELPTYYKERGDAAVKISKKSSSSKTETKKNTEKDGSAAEAESSVVVEQKEVSDAVHPDLVKAVETIDSVWFLRLCNTCNQIRTNYAAVLDYLSKNEDKISSPKGSGGGGMSMF
;
A
#
# COMPACT_ATOMS: atom_id res chain seq x y z
N ASN A 1 5.72 -11.27 25.30
CA ASN A 1 7.05 -10.64 25.43
C ASN A 1 7.25 -9.68 24.25
N PRO A 2 7.06 -8.36 24.43
CA PRO A 2 6.97 -7.39 23.33
C PRO A 2 8.31 -7.01 22.66
N LYS A 3 9.40 -7.70 23.00
CA LYS A 3 10.75 -7.38 22.51
C LYS A 3 11.09 -7.98 21.13
N ASN A 4 10.21 -8.78 20.53
CA ASN A 4 10.54 -9.52 19.29
C ASN A 4 10.06 -8.84 17.98
N LEU A 5 9.30 -7.74 18.07
CA LEU A 5 8.82 -6.99 16.89
C LEU A 5 9.82 -5.93 16.39
N THR A 6 10.77 -5.54 17.22
CA THR A 6 11.74 -4.46 16.89
C THR A 6 12.95 -4.99 16.13
N GLU A 7 13.33 -6.25 16.33
CA GLU A 7 14.51 -6.86 15.68
C GLU A 7 14.22 -7.36 14.26
N GLN A 8 12.98 -7.77 13.94
CA GLN A 8 12.59 -8.10 12.56
C GLN A 8 12.52 -6.87 11.63
N ASN A 9 12.44 -5.65 12.17
CA ASN A 9 12.41 -4.44 11.37
C ASN A 9 13.81 -3.91 11.00
N HIS A 10 14.88 -4.37 11.66
CA HIS A 10 16.25 -3.91 11.36
C HIS A 10 16.90 -4.65 10.19
N SER A 11 16.38 -5.81 9.78
CA SER A 11 16.92 -6.58 8.64
C SER A 11 16.27 -6.23 7.29
N VAL A 12 15.25 -5.37 7.26
CA VAL A 12 14.48 -5.02 6.04
C VAL A 12 14.90 -3.68 5.43
N ILE A 13 15.86 -2.97 6.03
CA ILE A 13 16.52 -1.80 5.41
C ILE A 13 17.62 -2.29 4.44
N ALA A 14 17.28 -3.28 3.61
CA ALA A 14 18.14 -3.68 2.49
C ALA A 14 17.77 -2.80 1.31
N HIS A 15 18.64 -1.82 1.00
CA HIS A 15 18.62 -1.00 -0.21
C HIS A 15 17.28 -0.33 -0.54
N ILE A 16 16.98 0.80 0.12
CA ILE A 16 16.06 1.77 -0.48
C ILE A 16 16.78 2.28 -1.74
N PRO A 17 16.27 2.04 -2.97
CA PRO A 17 16.81 2.69 -4.14
C PRO A 17 16.65 4.19 -3.90
N HIS A 18 17.75 4.93 -3.81
CA HIS A 18 17.66 6.37 -3.64
C HIS A 18 17.03 6.94 -4.91
N LEU A 19 15.73 7.28 -4.82
CA LEU A 19 15.00 8.03 -5.84
C LEU A 19 15.53 9.46 -6.01
N PHE A 20 16.34 9.93 -5.06
CA PHE A 20 16.84 11.29 -5.01
C PHE A 20 18.37 11.28 -4.89
N THR A 21 19.03 11.86 -5.89
CA THR A 21 20.47 12.10 -5.86
C THR A 21 20.78 13.22 -4.86
N THR A 22 21.83 13.03 -4.04
CA THR A 22 22.29 14.06 -3.11
C THR A 22 23.14 15.08 -3.87
N PHE A 23 22.55 16.20 -4.26
CA PHE A 23 23.28 17.31 -4.89
C PHE A 23 23.85 18.26 -3.83
N GLN A 24 25.12 18.65 -3.99
CA GLN A 24 25.68 19.80 -3.28
C GLN A 24 24.98 21.07 -3.77
N THR A 25 24.67 22.00 -2.86
CA THR A 25 23.94 23.22 -3.15
C THR A 25 24.77 24.17 -4.01
N GLU A 26 24.74 23.99 -5.32
CA GLU A 26 25.29 24.92 -6.30
C GLU A 26 24.13 25.64 -7.02
N SER A 27 23.99 26.94 -6.75
CA SER A 27 23.08 27.90 -7.40
C SER A 27 21.57 27.55 -7.36
N THR A 28 20.78 28.40 -6.68
CA THR A 28 19.30 28.32 -6.62
C THR A 28 18.67 29.06 -7.80
N ASN A 29 18.81 28.53 -9.02
CA ASN A 29 18.13 29.09 -10.21
C ASN A 29 17.23 28.02 -10.87
N MET A 30 16.41 28.42 -11.83
CA MET A 30 15.47 27.50 -12.48
C MET A 30 16.15 26.42 -13.32
N ASP A 31 17.37 26.69 -13.82
CA ASP A 31 18.08 25.75 -14.68
C ASP A 31 18.69 24.61 -13.86
N SER A 32 19.24 24.88 -12.68
CA SER A 32 19.71 23.82 -11.76
C SER A 32 18.56 22.94 -11.25
N ILE A 33 17.37 23.52 -11.07
CA ILE A 33 16.15 22.74 -10.74
C ILE A 33 15.76 21.84 -11.92
N ARG A 34 15.77 22.35 -13.15
CA ARG A 34 15.45 21.55 -14.36
C ARG A 34 16.43 20.40 -14.55
N GLU A 35 17.73 20.66 -14.41
CA GLU A 35 18.78 19.65 -14.54
C GLU A 35 18.58 18.54 -13.50
N ARG A 36 18.37 18.92 -12.24
CA ARG A 36 18.12 17.95 -11.16
C ARG A 36 16.89 17.09 -11.43
N ILE A 37 15.75 17.69 -11.78
CA ILE A 37 14.51 16.94 -12.04
C ILE A 37 14.65 16.05 -13.29
N THR A 38 15.40 16.49 -14.29
CA THR A 38 15.70 15.68 -15.48
C THR A 38 16.53 14.46 -15.10
N SER A 39 17.59 14.64 -14.31
CA SER A 39 18.42 13.54 -13.81
C SER A 39 17.62 12.55 -12.94
N GLU A 40 16.77 13.06 -12.03
CA GLU A 40 15.88 12.21 -11.21
C GLU A 40 14.87 11.43 -12.08
N ALA A 41 14.34 12.04 -13.16
CA ALA A 41 13.42 11.38 -14.08
C ALA A 41 14.09 10.30 -14.92
N GLU A 42 15.31 10.53 -15.42
CA GLU A 42 16.14 9.53 -16.10
C GLU A 42 16.41 8.34 -15.18
N GLN A 43 16.86 8.61 -13.94
CA GLN A 43 17.09 7.57 -12.95
C GLN A 43 15.82 6.76 -12.64
N CYS A 44 14.66 7.42 -12.52
CA CYS A 44 13.39 6.73 -12.36
C CYS A 44 13.12 5.79 -13.55
N ARG A 45 13.24 6.29 -14.77
CA ARG A 45 13.00 5.50 -15.99
C ARG A 45 13.92 4.29 -16.12
N ASP A 46 15.17 4.41 -15.68
CA ASP A 46 16.12 3.30 -15.68
C ASP A 46 15.79 2.24 -14.62
N GLN A 47 15.23 2.64 -13.48
CA GLN A 47 14.88 1.72 -12.40
C GLN A 47 13.56 0.97 -12.62
N LEU A 48 12.58 1.59 -13.29
CA LEU A 48 11.23 1.01 -13.44
C LEU A 48 11.21 -0.36 -14.17
N PRO A 49 12.01 -0.65 -15.21
CA PRO A 49 12.09 -1.97 -15.82
C PRO A 49 12.57 -3.06 -14.84
N GLN A 50 13.59 -2.77 -14.05
CA GLN A 50 14.09 -3.69 -13.01
C GLN A 50 12.99 -3.96 -11.98
N LYS A 51 12.29 -2.91 -11.55
CA LYS A 51 11.16 -3.01 -10.61
C LYS A 51 9.99 -3.83 -11.16
N PHE A 52 9.69 -3.70 -12.44
CA PHE A 52 8.72 -4.56 -13.13
C PHE A 52 9.11 -6.04 -12.99
N MET A 53 10.38 -6.39 -13.28
CA MET A 53 10.86 -7.77 -13.25
C MET A 53 10.86 -8.34 -11.82
N GLU A 54 11.34 -7.57 -10.84
CA GLU A 54 11.31 -7.95 -9.42
C GLU A 54 9.87 -8.24 -8.95
N LEU A 55 8.92 -7.38 -9.32
CA LEU A 55 7.53 -7.56 -8.96
C LEU A 55 6.87 -8.71 -9.74
N ASP A 56 7.30 -8.96 -10.98
CA ASP A 56 6.90 -10.10 -11.80
C ASP A 56 7.22 -11.44 -11.12
N GLU A 57 8.50 -11.60 -10.77
CA GLU A 57 9.00 -12.78 -10.07
C GLU A 57 8.31 -12.98 -8.72
N PHE A 58 8.09 -11.90 -7.96
CA PHE A 58 7.43 -11.96 -6.66
C PHE A 58 5.97 -12.45 -6.71
N LEU A 59 5.20 -12.06 -7.73
CA LEU A 59 3.78 -12.44 -7.82
C LEU A 59 3.53 -13.78 -8.50
N ARG A 60 4.39 -14.23 -9.41
CA ARG A 60 4.18 -15.49 -10.15
C ARG A 60 3.73 -16.65 -9.24
N PRO A 61 4.46 -17.01 -8.16
CA PRO A 61 4.03 -18.11 -7.28
C PRO A 61 2.72 -17.82 -6.53
N LYS A 62 2.43 -16.55 -6.21
CA LYS A 62 1.20 -16.15 -5.51
C LYS A 62 -0.03 -16.24 -6.42
N MET A 63 0.14 -15.91 -7.69
CA MET A 63 -0.91 -16.08 -8.70
C MET A 63 -1.17 -17.55 -8.98
N GLU A 64 -0.14 -18.39 -9.05
CA GLU A 64 -0.28 -19.85 -9.16
C GLU A 64 -1.03 -20.43 -7.95
N GLN A 65 -0.68 -19.98 -6.73
CA GLN A 65 -1.40 -20.33 -5.50
C GLN A 65 -2.88 -19.91 -5.56
N ALA A 66 -3.18 -18.70 -6.04
CA ALA A 66 -4.54 -18.20 -6.21
C ALA A 66 -5.38 -18.98 -7.23
N LEU A 67 -4.75 -19.54 -8.26
CA LEU A 67 -5.42 -20.34 -9.28
C LEU A 67 -5.61 -21.80 -8.89
N SER A 68 -4.91 -22.27 -7.85
CA SER A 68 -5.03 -23.65 -7.38
C SER A 68 -6.41 -23.91 -6.75
N ALA A 69 -7.06 -25.02 -7.10
CA ALA A 69 -8.42 -25.37 -6.69
C ALA A 69 -8.62 -25.51 -5.16
N ASN A 70 -7.51 -25.62 -4.40
CA ASN A 70 -7.48 -25.73 -2.95
C ASN A 70 -6.66 -24.57 -2.37
N MET A 71 -7.13 -23.33 -2.53
CA MET A 71 -6.51 -22.14 -1.93
C MET A 71 -6.60 -22.24 -0.40
N ASN A 72 -5.78 -23.10 0.19
CA ASN A 72 -5.69 -23.35 1.62
C ASN A 72 -4.72 -22.30 2.16
N LEU A 73 -5.14 -21.04 2.15
CA LEU A 73 -4.45 -19.98 2.87
C LEU A 73 -4.35 -20.46 4.32
N SER A 74 -3.14 -20.51 4.86
CA SER A 74 -2.90 -20.91 6.25
C SER A 74 -3.57 -19.89 7.18
N VAL A 75 -4.85 -20.08 7.49
CA VAL A 75 -5.57 -19.19 8.38
C VAL A 75 -5.29 -19.59 9.81
N SER A 76 -4.54 -18.74 10.51
CA SER A 76 -4.33 -18.87 11.94
C SER A 76 -5.60 -18.38 12.66
N GLU A 77 -6.26 -19.29 13.38
CA GLU A 77 -7.49 -19.05 14.14
C GLU A 77 -7.32 -18.03 15.29
N SER A 78 -6.08 -17.63 15.64
CA SER A 78 -5.86 -16.77 16.83
C SER A 78 -4.56 -15.93 16.87
N SER A 79 -3.82 -15.81 15.77
CA SER A 79 -2.63 -14.95 15.67
C SER A 79 -2.46 -14.35 14.27
N SER A 80 -1.66 -13.29 14.12
CA SER A 80 -1.45 -12.57 12.85
C SER A 80 -1.22 -13.51 11.66
N ASN A 81 -1.85 -13.22 10.52
CA ASN A 81 -1.57 -13.93 9.28
C ASN A 81 -0.25 -13.36 8.70
N ASP A 82 0.86 -14.05 8.97
CA ASP A 82 2.21 -13.59 8.64
C ASP A 82 2.45 -13.49 7.12
N GLU A 83 1.85 -14.40 6.34
CA GLU A 83 1.87 -14.34 4.87
C GLU A 83 1.20 -13.07 4.35
N MET A 84 0.01 -12.76 4.90
CA MET A 84 -0.67 -11.50 4.61
C MET A 84 0.14 -10.30 5.04
N ALA A 85 0.76 -10.32 6.22
CA ALA A 85 1.58 -9.22 6.71
C ALA A 85 2.78 -8.94 5.77
N GLN A 86 3.44 -9.98 5.27
CA GLN A 86 4.53 -9.86 4.30
C GLN A 86 4.02 -9.29 2.97
N LEU A 87 2.90 -9.79 2.45
CA LEU A 87 2.30 -9.31 1.21
C LEU A 87 1.87 -7.84 1.32
N PHE A 88 1.28 -7.44 2.46
CA PHE A 88 0.95 -6.04 2.74
C PHE A 88 2.19 -5.15 2.75
N ASN A 89 3.26 -5.58 3.43
CA ASN A 89 4.49 -4.80 3.52
C ASN A 89 5.09 -4.58 2.13
N ARG A 90 5.21 -5.65 1.33
CA ARG A 90 5.73 -5.55 -0.04
C ARG A 90 4.83 -4.65 -0.90
N THR A 91 3.52 -4.86 -0.88
CA THR A 91 2.57 -4.06 -1.68
C THR A 91 2.65 -2.58 -1.33
N ARG A 92 2.76 -2.23 -0.04
CA ARG A 92 2.88 -0.84 0.41
C ARG A 92 4.18 -0.20 -0.05
N GLN A 93 5.30 -0.91 0.02
CA GLN A 93 6.60 -0.43 -0.45
C GLN A 93 6.57 -0.15 -1.95
N GLU A 94 6.01 -1.07 -2.74
CA GLU A 94 5.89 -0.91 -4.20
C GLU A 94 4.97 0.24 -4.58
N LEU A 95 3.82 0.39 -3.91
CA LEU A 95 2.93 1.53 -4.12
C LEU A 95 3.64 2.85 -3.82
N ALA A 96 4.33 2.95 -2.68
CA ALA A 96 5.06 4.16 -2.31
C ALA A 96 6.12 4.51 -3.36
N PHE A 97 6.93 3.52 -3.78
CA PHE A 97 7.95 3.72 -4.81
C PHE A 97 7.34 4.15 -6.16
N ALA A 98 6.26 3.48 -6.60
CA ALA A 98 5.57 3.82 -7.85
C ALA A 98 4.99 5.24 -7.84
N ILE A 99 4.29 5.61 -6.76
CA ILE A 99 3.68 6.93 -6.60
C ILE A 99 4.75 8.02 -6.61
N SER A 100 5.87 7.81 -5.90
CA SER A 100 6.99 8.75 -5.90
C SER A 100 7.64 8.86 -7.28
N SER A 101 7.91 7.74 -7.95
CA SER A 101 8.52 7.71 -9.29
C SER A 101 7.64 8.44 -10.31
N PHE A 102 6.34 8.15 -10.34
CA PHE A 102 5.40 8.86 -11.21
C PHE A 102 5.27 10.35 -10.84
N GLY A 103 5.44 10.72 -9.57
CA GLY A 103 5.51 12.12 -9.16
C GLY A 103 6.72 12.87 -9.74
N VAL A 104 7.88 12.21 -9.80
CA VAL A 104 9.08 12.75 -10.45
C VAL A 104 8.85 12.91 -11.96
N LEU A 105 8.35 11.86 -12.62
CA LEU A 105 8.04 11.91 -14.06
C LEU A 105 7.00 12.98 -14.40
N GLU A 106 5.95 13.14 -13.59
CA GLU A 106 4.96 14.19 -13.76
C GLU A 106 5.60 15.58 -13.69
N THR A 107 6.49 15.79 -12.72
CA THR A 107 7.18 17.07 -12.53
C THR A 107 8.10 17.36 -13.72
N TRP A 108 8.89 16.38 -14.15
CA TRP A 108 9.75 16.49 -15.32
C TRP A 108 8.97 16.84 -16.60
N LEU A 109 7.90 16.09 -16.90
CA LEU A 109 7.09 16.35 -18.10
C LEU A 109 6.45 17.75 -18.10
N LYS A 110 6.04 18.27 -16.93
CA LYS A 110 5.55 19.64 -16.80
C LYS A 110 6.63 20.69 -17.12
N LEU A 111 7.89 20.39 -16.82
CA LEU A 111 9.04 21.25 -17.16
C LEU A 111 9.43 21.16 -18.65
N CYS A 112 9.03 20.10 -19.36
CA CYS A 112 9.20 19.97 -20.81
C CYS A 112 8.24 20.86 -21.62
N ILE A 113 7.22 21.46 -21.01
CA ILE A 113 6.27 22.33 -21.71
C ILE A 113 7.01 23.61 -22.15
N PRO A 114 7.08 23.92 -23.46
CA PRO A 114 7.77 25.10 -23.95
C PRO A 114 6.92 26.36 -23.76
N LYS A 115 7.51 27.51 -24.08
CA LYS A 115 6.78 28.78 -24.18
C LYS A 115 5.59 28.63 -25.15
N GLU A 116 4.46 29.25 -24.79
CA GLU A 116 3.28 29.29 -25.64
C GLU A 116 3.52 30.16 -26.88
N GLU A 117 3.16 29.62 -28.05
CA GLU A 117 3.28 30.25 -29.36
C GLU A 117 2.11 29.82 -30.24
N ASP A 118 1.76 30.65 -31.22
CA ASP A 118 0.75 30.30 -32.22
C ASP A 118 1.32 29.29 -33.23
N GLY A 119 0.61 28.20 -33.47
CA GLY A 119 1.03 27.11 -34.35
C GLY A 119 2.13 26.17 -33.78
N ASN A 120 2.44 25.13 -34.55
CA ASN A 120 3.43 24.08 -34.18
C ASN A 120 3.20 23.46 -32.79
N ASN A 121 1.95 23.13 -32.44
CA ASN A 121 1.58 22.63 -31.10
C ASN A 121 1.45 21.10 -30.99
N PHE A 122 1.82 20.36 -32.04
CA PHE A 122 1.69 18.90 -32.06
C PHE A 122 2.56 18.21 -31.00
N GLY A 123 3.85 18.54 -30.90
CA GLY A 123 4.70 17.96 -29.85
C GLY A 123 4.29 18.39 -28.44
N VAL A 124 3.79 19.62 -28.29
CA VAL A 124 3.21 20.09 -27.01
C VAL A 124 2.01 19.21 -26.61
N ALA A 125 1.13 18.88 -27.56
CA ALA A 125 0.00 17.97 -27.29
C ALA A 125 0.44 16.56 -26.86
N ILE A 126 1.55 16.05 -27.42
CA ILE A 126 2.14 14.77 -26.99
C ILE A 126 2.64 14.84 -25.55
N VAL A 127 3.34 15.92 -25.17
CA VAL A 127 3.79 16.14 -23.78
C VAL A 127 2.60 16.20 -22.83
N LEU A 128 1.55 16.96 -23.17
CA LEU A 128 0.34 17.05 -22.35
C LEU A 128 -0.35 15.69 -22.19
N HIS A 129 -0.36 14.86 -23.23
CA HIS A 129 -0.89 13.50 -23.14
C HIS A 129 -0.01 12.59 -22.27
N ALA A 130 1.32 12.72 -22.35
CA ALA A 130 2.25 12.02 -21.46
C ALA A 130 1.97 12.37 -19.98
N ILE A 131 1.79 13.66 -19.68
CA ILE A 131 1.43 14.15 -18.33
C ILE A 131 0.13 13.50 -17.88
N LYS A 132 -0.88 13.46 -18.75
CA LYS A 132 -2.18 12.85 -18.42
C LYS A 132 -2.02 11.39 -18.02
N ILE A 133 -1.31 10.59 -18.81
CA ILE A 133 -1.07 9.17 -18.52
C ILE A 133 -0.41 9.01 -17.15
N VAL A 134 0.68 9.75 -16.88
CA VAL A 134 1.41 9.65 -15.62
C VAL A 134 0.56 10.09 -14.42
N VAL A 135 -0.23 11.16 -14.56
CA VAL A 135 -1.12 11.65 -13.49
C VAL A 135 -2.23 10.65 -13.19
N GLU A 136 -2.85 10.06 -14.21
CA GLU A 136 -3.89 9.05 -14.06
C GLU A 136 -3.34 7.78 -13.40
N SER A 137 -2.20 7.28 -13.88
CA SER A 137 -1.49 6.15 -13.25
C SER A 137 -1.13 6.42 -11.79
N LYS A 138 -0.57 7.60 -11.48
CA LYS A 138 -0.25 7.97 -10.09
C LYS A 138 -1.49 8.02 -9.22
N LYS A 139 -2.60 8.57 -9.73
CA LYS A 139 -3.87 8.67 -9.02
C LYS A 139 -4.44 7.29 -8.71
N GLU A 140 -4.49 6.39 -9.69
CA GLU A 140 -4.95 5.01 -9.52
C GLU A 140 -4.20 4.32 -8.38
N LEU A 141 -2.86 4.35 -8.41
CA LEU A 141 -2.03 3.75 -7.36
C LEU A 141 -2.20 4.43 -5.99
N SER A 142 -2.37 5.76 -5.98
CA SER A 142 -2.63 6.51 -4.75
C SER A 142 -3.96 6.14 -4.10
N ASP A 143 -4.98 5.84 -4.91
CA ASP A 143 -6.29 5.43 -4.43
C ASP A 143 -6.22 3.98 -3.87
N LEU A 144 -5.50 3.06 -4.53
CA LEU A 144 -5.22 1.72 -4.00
C LEU A 144 -4.48 1.75 -2.64
N LEU A 145 -3.52 2.67 -2.47
CA LEU A 145 -2.79 2.83 -1.20
C LEU A 145 -3.72 3.23 -0.05
N LYS A 146 -4.71 4.10 -0.31
CA LYS A 146 -5.71 4.54 0.69
C LYS A 146 -6.64 3.42 1.13
N GLU A 147 -6.84 2.40 0.30
CA GLU A 147 -7.70 1.27 0.62
C GLU A 147 -7.06 0.29 1.62
N LEU A 148 -5.72 0.21 1.68
CA LEU A 148 -5.01 -0.80 2.49
C LEU A 148 -5.45 -0.89 3.98
N PRO A 149 -5.74 0.21 4.71
CA PRO A 149 -6.20 0.14 6.09
C PRO A 149 -7.52 -0.63 6.27
N THR A 150 -8.33 -0.74 5.20
CA THR A 150 -9.66 -1.39 5.23
C THR A 150 -9.57 -2.86 5.64
N TYR A 151 -8.50 -3.57 5.25
CA TYR A 151 -8.28 -4.95 5.69
C TYR A 151 -8.27 -5.10 7.20
N TYR A 152 -7.46 -4.29 7.89
CA TYR A 152 -7.33 -4.39 9.34
C TYR A 152 -8.62 -4.01 10.06
N LYS A 153 -9.40 -3.08 9.49
CA LYS A 153 -10.74 -2.75 9.97
C LYS A 153 -11.69 -3.94 9.83
N GLU A 154 -11.86 -4.46 8.62
CA GLU A 154 -12.78 -5.57 8.32
C GLU A 154 -12.42 -6.84 9.12
N ARG A 155 -11.13 -7.21 9.11
CA ARG A 155 -10.62 -8.37 9.83
C ARG A 155 -10.73 -8.20 11.34
N GLY A 156 -10.42 -7.01 11.86
CA GLY A 156 -10.56 -6.69 13.28
C GLY A 156 -12.00 -6.82 13.77
N ASP A 157 -12.95 -6.25 13.01
CA ASP A 157 -14.38 -6.34 13.31
C ASP A 157 -14.89 -7.79 13.30
N ALA A 158 -14.39 -8.63 12.39
CA ALA A 158 -14.71 -10.05 12.35
C ALA A 158 -14.07 -10.82 13.52
N ALA A 159 -12.80 -10.57 13.84
CA ALA A 159 -12.08 -11.23 14.93
C ALA A 159 -12.70 -10.94 16.32
N VAL A 160 -13.20 -9.73 16.54
CA VAL A 160 -13.89 -9.38 17.81
C VAL A 160 -15.18 -10.18 18.01
N LYS A 161 -15.88 -10.58 16.94
CA LYS A 161 -17.09 -11.41 17.04
C LYS A 161 -16.78 -12.85 17.46
N ILE A 162 -15.58 -13.32 17.13
CA ILE A 162 -15.05 -14.60 17.60
C ILE A 162 -14.70 -14.51 19.09
N SER A 163 -14.04 -13.43 19.53
CA SER A 163 -13.59 -13.29 20.92
C SER A 163 -14.71 -12.99 21.93
N LYS A 164 -15.75 -12.23 21.55
CA LYS A 164 -16.86 -11.86 22.46
C LYS A 164 -17.71 -13.04 22.93
N LYS A 165 -17.78 -14.15 22.19
CA LYS A 165 -18.46 -15.37 22.64
C LYS A 165 -17.65 -16.17 23.67
N SER A 166 -16.36 -15.88 23.84
CA SER A 166 -15.48 -16.52 24.82
C SER A 166 -15.50 -15.82 26.20
N SER A 167 -16.11 -14.64 26.36
CA SER A 167 -16.05 -13.85 27.59
C SER A 167 -17.43 -13.63 28.21
N SER A 168 -17.66 -14.21 29.39
CA SER A 168 -18.89 -14.07 30.19
C SER A 168 -19.04 -12.67 30.81
N SER A 169 -20.29 -12.18 30.91
CA SER A 169 -20.63 -11.04 31.76
C SER A 169 -20.84 -11.51 33.21
N LYS A 170 -20.15 -10.90 34.19
CA LYS A 170 -20.51 -11.05 35.61
C LYS A 170 -21.69 -10.12 35.91
N THR A 171 -22.84 -10.69 36.29
CA THR A 171 -23.96 -9.93 36.86
C THR A 171 -23.95 -10.14 38.36
N GLU A 172 -23.58 -9.11 39.13
CA GLU A 172 -23.75 -9.10 40.58
C GLU A 172 -25.20 -8.76 40.92
N THR A 173 -25.94 -9.67 41.56
CA THR A 173 -27.25 -9.36 42.16
C THR A 173 -27.08 -9.27 43.67
N LYS A 174 -27.19 -8.05 44.22
CA LYS A 174 -27.33 -7.85 45.67
C LYS A 174 -28.76 -8.14 46.07
N LYS A 175 -28.96 -9.16 46.90
CA LYS A 175 -30.24 -9.42 47.57
C LYS A 175 -30.23 -8.65 48.90
N ASN A 176 -31.01 -7.58 49.01
CA ASN A 176 -31.29 -6.97 50.31
C ASN A 176 -32.40 -7.77 50.98
N THR A 177 -32.09 -8.35 52.15
CA THR A 177 -33.09 -8.84 53.10
C THR A 177 -33.13 -7.85 54.27
N GLU A 178 -34.25 -7.15 54.43
CA GLU A 178 -34.55 -6.38 55.64
C GLU A 178 -35.14 -7.32 56.69
N LYS A 179 -34.52 -7.39 57.89
CA LYS A 179 -35.25 -7.41 59.17
C LYS A 179 -34.33 -7.22 60.39
N ASP A 180 -34.56 -6.08 61.04
CA ASP A 180 -34.72 -5.80 62.47
C ASP A 180 -34.09 -6.73 63.54
N GLY A 181 -33.22 -6.15 64.37
CA GLY A 181 -33.03 -6.54 65.77
C GLY A 181 -31.96 -7.58 66.12
N SER A 182 -30.91 -7.10 66.81
CA SER A 182 -29.98 -7.83 67.68
C SER A 182 -28.75 -8.50 67.06
N ALA A 183 -27.62 -8.30 67.73
CA ALA A 183 -26.26 -8.59 67.30
C ALA A 183 -25.96 -10.10 67.22
N ALA A 184 -25.63 -10.57 66.02
CA ALA A 184 -24.84 -11.78 65.76
C ALA A 184 -24.18 -11.66 64.37
N GLU A 185 -22.96 -12.20 64.25
CA GLU A 185 -22.09 -12.11 63.08
C GLU A 185 -22.79 -12.58 61.79
N ALA A 186 -22.79 -11.72 60.76
CA ALA A 186 -23.30 -12.03 59.44
C ALA A 186 -22.17 -12.60 58.55
N GLU A 187 -22.12 -13.92 58.41
CA GLU A 187 -21.36 -14.55 57.31
C GLU A 187 -22.04 -14.22 55.98
N SER A 188 -21.41 -13.36 55.18
CA SER A 188 -21.80 -13.09 53.81
C SER A 188 -21.33 -14.24 52.92
N SER A 189 -22.20 -15.23 52.69
CA SER A 189 -21.96 -16.28 51.70
C SER A 189 -22.20 -15.72 50.28
N VAL A 190 -21.11 -15.36 49.59
CA VAL A 190 -21.13 -15.06 48.15
C VAL A 190 -21.24 -16.37 47.40
N VAL A 191 -22.41 -16.66 46.84
CA VAL A 191 -22.57 -17.76 45.88
C VAL A 191 -22.09 -17.26 44.52
N VAL A 192 -20.86 -17.63 44.15
CA VAL A 192 -20.35 -17.46 42.78
C VAL A 192 -20.84 -18.67 41.97
N GLU A 193 -21.97 -18.53 41.26
CA GLU A 193 -22.30 -19.47 40.19
C GLU A 193 -21.41 -19.19 38.99
N GLN A 194 -20.31 -19.94 38.87
CA GLN A 194 -19.53 -20.02 37.64
C GLN A 194 -20.28 -20.92 36.65
N LYS A 195 -21.13 -20.30 35.82
CA LYS A 195 -21.65 -20.95 34.62
C LYS A 195 -20.64 -20.73 33.49
N GLU A 196 -19.67 -21.63 33.37
CA GLU A 196 -18.91 -21.75 32.12
C GLU A 196 -19.85 -22.35 31.06
N VAL A 197 -20.46 -21.47 30.26
CA VAL A 197 -21.03 -21.87 28.98
C VAL A 197 -19.94 -21.59 27.96
N SER A 198 -19.12 -22.61 27.66
CA SER A 198 -18.28 -22.59 26.47
C SER A 198 -19.18 -22.75 25.24
N ASP A 199 -19.88 -21.69 24.85
CA ASP A 199 -20.56 -21.67 23.56
C ASP A 199 -19.47 -21.71 22.49
N ALA A 200 -19.35 -22.86 21.81
CA ALA A 200 -18.43 -23.02 20.70
C ALA A 200 -18.62 -21.85 19.71
N VAL A 201 -17.50 -21.25 19.26
CA VAL A 201 -17.52 -20.19 18.24
C VAL A 201 -18.29 -20.71 17.03
N HIS A 202 -19.23 -19.92 16.53
CA HIS A 202 -20.03 -20.32 15.37
C HIS A 202 -19.11 -20.50 14.15
N PRO A 203 -19.16 -21.63 13.42
CA PRO A 203 -18.21 -21.94 12.34
C PRO A 203 -18.18 -20.85 11.25
N ASP A 204 -19.32 -20.23 10.95
CA ASP A 204 -19.37 -19.13 9.97
C ASP A 204 -18.59 -17.88 10.38
N LEU A 205 -18.38 -17.63 11.69
CA LEU A 205 -17.55 -16.50 12.15
C LEU A 205 -16.07 -16.75 11.87
N VAL A 206 -15.62 -17.99 12.00
CA VAL A 206 -14.26 -18.40 11.61
C VAL A 206 -14.11 -18.30 10.09
N LYS A 207 -15.07 -18.85 9.33
CA LYS A 207 -15.11 -18.75 7.86
C LYS A 207 -15.16 -17.31 7.35
N ALA A 208 -15.77 -16.38 8.08
CA ALA A 208 -15.79 -14.97 7.71
C ALA A 208 -14.38 -14.35 7.74
N VAL A 209 -13.58 -14.66 8.76
CA VAL A 209 -12.17 -14.19 8.84
C VAL A 209 -11.33 -14.82 7.72
N GLU A 210 -11.50 -16.12 7.48
CA GLU A 210 -10.80 -16.82 6.39
C GLU A 210 -11.12 -16.21 5.02
N THR A 211 -12.40 -15.86 4.80
CA THR A 211 -12.86 -15.26 3.54
C THR A 211 -12.28 -13.85 3.36
N ILE A 212 -12.23 -13.04 4.43
CA ILE A 212 -11.60 -11.72 4.40
C ILE A 212 -10.12 -11.86 4.01
N ASP A 213 -9.37 -12.76 4.65
CA ASP A 213 -7.96 -12.99 4.33
C ASP A 213 -7.78 -13.40 2.85
N SER A 214 -8.65 -14.28 2.33
CA SER A 214 -8.62 -14.74 0.94
C SER A 214 -8.91 -13.64 -0.08
N VAL A 215 -9.96 -12.85 0.16
CA VAL A 215 -10.33 -11.73 -0.71
C VAL A 215 -9.21 -10.69 -0.74
N TRP A 216 -8.62 -10.40 0.43
CA TRP A 216 -7.53 -9.42 0.51
C TRP A 216 -6.23 -9.93 -0.08
N PHE A 217 -5.91 -11.22 0.01
CA PHE A 217 -4.78 -11.81 -0.70
C PHE A 217 -4.88 -11.56 -2.21
N LEU A 218 -6.04 -11.86 -2.80
CA LEU A 218 -6.28 -11.64 -4.23
C LEU A 218 -6.22 -10.16 -4.59
N ARG A 219 -6.80 -9.29 -3.75
CA ARG A 219 -6.74 -7.84 -3.96
C ARG A 219 -5.30 -7.32 -3.96
N LEU A 220 -4.46 -7.75 -3.02
CA LEU A 220 -3.06 -7.35 -2.96
C LEU A 220 -2.26 -7.84 -4.17
N CYS A 221 -2.48 -9.10 -4.60
CA CYS A 221 -1.87 -9.62 -5.83
C CYS A 221 -2.28 -8.78 -7.04
N ASN A 222 -3.56 -8.42 -7.15
CA ASN A 222 -4.04 -7.58 -8.24
C ASN A 222 -3.50 -6.14 -8.15
N THR A 223 -3.31 -5.59 -6.96
CA THR A 223 -2.64 -4.28 -6.76
C THR A 223 -1.22 -4.31 -7.29
N CYS A 224 -0.42 -5.33 -6.94
CA CYS A 224 0.92 -5.48 -7.50
C CYS A 224 0.91 -5.68 -9.03
N ASN A 225 -0.10 -6.35 -9.58
CA ASN A 225 -0.27 -6.47 -11.02
C ASN A 225 -0.63 -5.12 -11.70
N GLN A 226 -1.43 -4.28 -11.04
CA GLN A 226 -1.71 -2.92 -11.53
C GLN A 226 -0.45 -2.05 -11.50
N ILE A 227 0.39 -2.15 -10.46
CA ILE A 227 1.66 -1.41 -10.39
C ILE A 227 2.55 -1.72 -11.60
N ARG A 228 2.81 -3.00 -11.88
CA ARG A 228 3.65 -3.38 -13.04
C ARG A 228 3.02 -2.96 -14.38
N THR A 229 1.69 -3.01 -14.48
CA THR A 229 0.97 -2.62 -15.70
C THR A 229 1.17 -1.12 -15.95
N ASN A 230 1.05 -0.32 -14.89
CA ASN A 230 1.32 1.11 -14.96
C ASN A 230 2.78 1.41 -15.30
N TYR A 231 3.77 0.66 -14.75
CA TYR A 231 5.17 0.80 -15.18
C TYR A 231 5.34 0.58 -16.67
N ALA A 232 4.84 -0.55 -17.18
CA ALA A 232 4.97 -0.90 -18.60
C ALA A 232 4.30 0.15 -19.50
N ALA A 233 3.06 0.54 -19.18
CA ALA A 233 2.31 1.50 -19.98
C ALA A 233 2.95 2.89 -20.02
N VAL A 234 3.41 3.40 -18.86
CA VAL A 234 4.08 4.70 -18.78
C VAL A 234 5.40 4.65 -19.55
N LEU A 235 6.27 3.66 -19.30
CA LEU A 235 7.58 3.58 -19.96
C LEU A 235 7.47 3.39 -21.47
N ASP A 236 6.56 2.53 -21.93
CA ASP A 236 6.33 2.29 -23.35
C ASP A 236 5.85 3.56 -24.05
N TYR A 237 4.92 4.31 -23.43
CA TYR A 237 4.46 5.57 -23.99
C TYR A 237 5.58 6.62 -24.03
N LEU A 238 6.34 6.80 -22.94
CA LEU A 238 7.42 7.78 -22.89
C LEU A 238 8.51 7.47 -23.92
N SER A 239 8.98 6.22 -23.97
CA SER A 239 10.03 5.80 -24.90
C SER A 239 9.64 5.97 -26.38
N LYS A 240 8.40 5.68 -26.75
CA LYS A 240 7.89 5.88 -28.12
C LYS A 240 7.80 7.35 -28.54
N ASN A 241 7.79 8.27 -27.58
CA ASN A 241 7.57 9.70 -27.81
C ASN A 241 8.76 10.57 -27.37
N GLU A 242 9.93 9.99 -27.09
CA GLU A 242 11.09 10.66 -26.51
C GLU A 242 11.50 11.94 -27.26
N ASP A 243 11.56 11.87 -28.60
CA ASP A 243 11.94 12.99 -29.45
C ASP A 243 10.99 14.19 -29.30
N LYS A 244 9.70 13.91 -29.12
CA LYS A 244 8.66 14.94 -28.96
C LYS A 244 8.55 15.45 -27.54
N ILE A 245 8.98 14.66 -26.55
CA ILE A 245 9.04 15.08 -25.15
C ILE A 245 10.25 15.98 -24.91
N SER A 246 11.41 15.57 -25.41
CA SER A 246 12.66 16.34 -25.29
C SER A 246 12.69 17.60 -26.14
N SER A 247 12.01 17.60 -27.30
CA SER A 247 11.95 18.75 -28.21
C SER A 247 10.55 18.95 -28.82
N PRO A 248 9.57 19.46 -28.04
CA PRO A 248 8.16 19.55 -28.47
C PRO A 248 7.93 20.45 -29.69
N LYS A 249 8.80 21.43 -29.93
CA LYS A 249 8.77 22.33 -31.09
C LYS A 249 9.74 21.93 -32.22
N GLY A 250 10.53 20.87 -32.03
CA GLY A 250 11.62 20.47 -32.93
C GLY A 250 12.84 21.39 -32.85
N SER A 251 13.89 21.06 -33.60
CA SER A 251 15.17 21.81 -33.62
C SER A 251 15.10 23.20 -34.28
N GLY A 252 13.98 23.54 -34.92
CA GLY A 252 13.77 24.82 -35.63
C GLY A 252 13.03 25.90 -34.84
N GLY A 253 12.62 25.63 -33.60
CA GLY A 253 11.87 26.56 -32.75
C GLY A 253 12.68 27.02 -31.55
N GLY A 254 13.64 27.92 -31.75
CA GLY A 254 14.18 28.80 -30.71
C GLY A 254 14.83 28.14 -29.48
N GLY A 255 16.11 27.78 -29.61
CA GLY A 255 17.09 27.87 -28.53
C GLY A 255 17.03 26.80 -27.43
N MET A 256 17.69 25.66 -27.67
CA MET A 256 18.42 24.96 -26.62
C MET A 256 19.86 24.78 -27.09
N SER A 257 20.70 25.76 -26.77
CA SER A 257 22.14 25.60 -26.81
C SER A 257 22.52 24.74 -25.61
N MET A 258 22.81 23.45 -25.82
CA MET A 258 23.58 22.70 -24.83
C MET A 258 25.04 23.17 -24.91
N PHE A 259 25.45 23.92 -23.90
CA PHE A 259 26.80 23.87 -23.36
C PHE A 259 26.71 23.16 -22.01
#